data_AF-A0A3N9ULG2-F1
#
_entry.id   AF-A0A3N9ULG2-F1
#
_cell.length_a   1.000
_cell.length_b   1.000
_cell.length_c   1.000
_cell.angle_alpha   90.00
_cell.angle_beta   90.00
_cell.angle_gamma   90.00
#
_symmetry.space_group_name_H-M   'P 1'
#
loop_
_entity.id
_entity.type
_entity.pdbx_description
1 polymer ?
#
loop_
_entity_poly.entity_id
_entity_poly.type
_entity_poly.pdbx_seq_one_letter_code
_entity_poly.pdbx_strand_id
1 'polypeptide(L)'
;MPKKLIFFLGFISMLFLSPIIVSSLSTEYQNKVLEEQPAPKKPINASTANAQPPIVQPDSNELVVDKKLTSQKLVYAPTTKDESTNSIEQAEAKEVLMLFTHSHEAFIPMVKSENGESAVYHSSSNITEFEEIIKKHFNLNSLNTKFLGVDTMDELKKTNRTFSEAYNVVRPFLSTELQKNNYDLVVDLHRDSAKREISTLNYKNQSYGKLYFVVGEDHRDYSKNQSYAQQISDQLNELVPGISRGVIGKKGEHVDGIYNQDLANNMVLIELGGIENTQEEINRTISVLAKAIAMVLKNSSTQ
;
A
#
# COMPACT_ATOMS: atom_id res chain seq x y z
N MET A 1 -4.73 52.39 -16.61
CA MET A 1 -3.48 51.59 -16.59
C MET A 1 -3.71 50.37 -15.71
N PRO A 2 -3.48 49.14 -16.21
CA PRO A 2 -4.01 47.91 -15.61
C PRO A 2 -3.15 47.37 -14.46
N LYS A 3 -3.81 46.82 -13.43
CA LYS A 3 -3.19 46.09 -12.31
C LYS A 3 -2.72 44.71 -12.80
N LYS A 4 -1.44 44.38 -12.58
CA LYS A 4 -0.87 43.06 -12.85
C LYS A 4 -1.34 42.08 -11.78
N LEU A 5 -2.00 41.01 -12.23
CA LEU A 5 -2.37 39.83 -11.44
C LEU A 5 -1.17 38.87 -11.46
N ILE A 6 -0.63 38.54 -10.29
CA ILE A 6 0.45 37.54 -10.15
C ILE A 6 -0.22 36.20 -9.85
N PHE A 7 -0.12 35.28 -10.80
CA PHE A 7 -0.47 33.87 -10.63
C PHE A 7 0.68 33.19 -9.86
N PHE A 8 0.39 32.62 -8.69
CA PHE A 8 1.34 31.78 -7.97
C PHE A 8 0.90 30.31 -8.17
N LEU A 9 1.56 29.63 -9.11
CA LEU A 9 1.44 28.19 -9.29
C LEU A 9 2.44 27.53 -8.33
N GLY A 10 1.97 27.09 -7.16
CA GLY A 10 2.78 26.37 -6.18
C GLY A 10 2.48 24.87 -6.22
N PHE A 11 3.23 24.12 -7.03
CA PHE A 11 3.26 22.66 -6.99
C PHE A 11 4.33 22.26 -5.96
N ILE A 12 3.94 22.02 -4.70
CA ILE A 12 4.87 21.52 -3.67
C ILE A 12 4.82 19.99 -3.71
N SER A 13 5.80 19.40 -4.39
CA SER A 13 6.15 17.99 -4.25
C SER A 13 7.00 17.85 -2.99
N MET A 14 6.40 17.41 -1.88
CA MET A 14 7.16 16.91 -0.74
C MET A 14 7.38 15.40 -0.92
N LEU A 15 8.55 15.07 -1.48
CA LEU A 15 9.12 13.73 -1.40
C LEU A 15 9.67 13.52 0.01
N PHE A 16 9.04 12.66 0.79
CA PHE A 16 9.59 12.17 2.05
C PHE A 16 10.76 11.21 1.73
N LEU A 17 11.97 11.74 1.61
CA LEU A 17 13.19 10.93 1.68
C LEU A 17 13.64 10.86 3.14
N SER A 18 13.67 9.65 3.69
CA SER A 18 14.33 9.36 4.96
C SER A 18 15.85 9.57 4.82
N PRO A 19 16.54 10.09 5.85
CA PRO A 19 17.99 10.16 5.82
C PRO A 19 18.57 8.75 5.99
N ILE A 20 19.34 8.32 5.00
CA ILE A 20 20.18 7.11 5.09
C ILE A 20 21.30 7.43 6.09
N ILE A 21 21.26 6.83 7.27
CA ILE A 21 22.44 6.78 8.14
C ILE A 21 23.39 5.74 7.53
N VAL A 22 24.35 6.23 6.75
CA VAL A 22 25.46 5.42 6.25
C VAL A 22 26.46 5.22 7.39
N SER A 23 26.37 4.06 8.04
CA SER A 23 27.46 3.51 8.83
C SER A 23 28.62 3.13 7.91
N SER A 24 29.81 3.61 8.28
CA SER A 24 31.12 3.45 7.62
C SER A 24 31.37 2.10 6.94
N LEU A 25 31.79 2.12 5.67
CA LEU A 25 32.60 1.07 5.04
C LEU A 25 33.39 1.63 3.82
N SER A 26 34.72 1.63 3.99
CA SER A 26 35.83 1.60 3.01
C SER A 26 35.79 2.49 1.75
N THR A 27 36.75 3.42 1.70
CA THR A 27 37.07 4.46 0.70
C THR A 27 37.53 3.95 -0.69
N GLU A 28 37.27 2.71 -1.07
CA GLU A 28 37.77 2.15 -2.34
C GLU A 28 36.74 2.17 -3.48
N TYR A 29 35.45 2.34 -3.16
CA TYR A 29 34.36 2.34 -4.14
C TYR A 29 34.06 3.72 -4.74
N GLN A 30 34.51 4.81 -4.11
CA GLN A 30 34.27 6.20 -4.57
C GLN A 30 35.14 6.61 -5.78
N ASN A 31 36.27 5.95 -6.02
CA ASN A 31 37.20 6.35 -7.09
C ASN A 31 36.94 5.68 -8.45
N LYS A 32 35.89 4.84 -8.59
CA LYS A 32 35.63 4.06 -9.82
C LYS A 32 34.46 4.57 -10.68
N VAL A 33 33.81 5.68 -10.31
CA VAL A 33 32.57 6.14 -10.96
C VAL A 33 32.74 7.49 -11.72
N LEU A 34 33.96 7.99 -11.87
CA LEU A 34 34.21 9.30 -12.52
C LEU A 34 34.72 9.26 -13.97
N GLU A 35 34.79 8.09 -14.63
CA GLU A 35 35.09 8.02 -16.05
C GLU A 35 34.01 7.22 -16.80
N GLU A 36 33.15 7.96 -17.52
CA GLU A 36 32.55 7.64 -18.83
C GLU A 36 31.14 8.26 -18.97
N GLN A 37 31.10 9.47 -19.54
CA GLN A 37 29.91 10.08 -20.13
C GLN A 37 30.31 10.69 -21.47
N PRO A 38 29.81 10.21 -22.63
CA PRO A 38 29.99 10.92 -23.88
C PRO A 38 28.94 12.03 -24.06
N ALA A 39 29.43 13.19 -24.52
CA ALA A 39 28.71 14.45 -24.74
C ALA A 39 27.61 14.40 -25.84
N PRO A 40 26.65 15.36 -25.83
CA PRO A 40 25.50 15.36 -26.73
C PRO A 40 25.81 15.94 -28.12
N LYS A 41 25.22 15.36 -29.18
CA LYS A 41 25.26 15.90 -30.55
C LYS A 41 24.02 16.77 -30.83
N LYS A 42 24.26 17.96 -31.43
CA LYS A 42 23.27 18.95 -31.90
C LYS A 42 22.63 18.57 -33.26
N PRO A 43 21.49 19.19 -33.64
CA PRO A 43 20.56 18.66 -34.63
C PRO A 43 20.86 19.12 -36.07
N ILE A 44 20.36 18.36 -37.05
CA ILE A 44 20.32 18.73 -38.47
C ILE A 44 18.84 18.73 -38.90
N ASN A 45 18.40 19.86 -39.46
CA ASN A 45 17.12 20.05 -40.15
C ASN A 45 17.25 19.64 -41.63
N ALA A 46 16.24 18.95 -42.17
CA ALA A 46 15.77 19.15 -43.55
C ALA A 46 14.32 18.65 -43.72
N SER A 47 13.48 19.58 -44.16
CA SER A 47 12.13 19.49 -44.77
C SER A 47 12.11 18.49 -45.96
N THR A 48 11.03 17.83 -46.41
CA THR A 48 9.70 18.31 -46.85
C THR A 48 8.74 17.11 -47.12
N ALA A 49 7.44 17.42 -47.21
CA ALA A 49 6.41 16.83 -48.10
C ALA A 49 5.26 16.00 -47.48
N ASN A 50 4.17 16.73 -47.21
CA ASN A 50 2.73 16.43 -47.40
C ASN A 50 2.32 15.08 -48.02
N ALA A 51 1.36 14.40 -47.40
CA ALA A 51 0.01 14.13 -47.96
C ALA A 51 -0.86 13.28 -47.00
N GLN A 52 -2.10 13.72 -46.80
CA GLN A 52 -3.24 13.04 -46.16
C GLN A 52 -4.51 13.72 -46.74
N PRO A 53 -5.76 13.18 -46.73
CA PRO A 53 -6.32 11.86 -46.37
C PRO A 53 -7.20 11.28 -47.52
N PRO A 54 -8.14 10.33 -47.28
CA PRO A 54 -9.48 10.77 -46.87
C PRO A 54 -10.15 9.92 -45.77
N ILE A 55 -11.14 10.58 -45.15
CA ILE A 55 -12.06 10.14 -44.09
C ILE A 55 -13.28 9.43 -44.72
N VAL A 56 -13.77 8.33 -44.12
CA VAL A 56 -15.18 7.88 -44.24
C VAL A 56 -15.64 7.26 -42.92
N GLN A 57 -16.79 7.71 -42.41
CA GLN A 57 -17.73 7.08 -41.46
C GLN A 57 -19.16 7.39 -41.96
N PRO A 58 -20.25 6.84 -41.39
CA PRO A 58 -20.48 5.59 -40.64
C PRO A 58 -21.66 4.77 -41.26
N ASP A 59 -22.00 3.55 -40.74
CA ASP A 59 -23.35 3.24 -40.23
C ASP A 59 -23.55 1.78 -39.68
N SER A 60 -24.43 1.71 -38.68
CA SER A 60 -25.31 0.62 -38.21
C SER A 60 -24.81 -0.62 -37.43
N ASN A 61 -25.22 -0.65 -36.16
CA ASN A 61 -25.70 -1.75 -35.29
C ASN A 61 -25.35 -3.21 -35.63
N GLU A 62 -24.63 -3.88 -34.71
CA GLU A 62 -25.05 -5.20 -34.22
C GLU A 62 -24.54 -5.46 -32.79
N LEU A 63 -25.43 -5.98 -31.94
CA LEU A 63 -25.21 -6.37 -30.55
C LEU A 63 -24.33 -7.62 -30.48
N VAL A 64 -23.18 -7.56 -29.80
CA VAL A 64 -22.52 -8.75 -29.28
C VAL A 64 -22.11 -8.52 -27.83
N VAL A 65 -22.81 -9.21 -26.95
CA VAL A 65 -22.52 -9.36 -25.53
C VAL A 65 -21.29 -10.26 -25.40
N ASP A 66 -20.13 -9.70 -25.08
CA ASP A 66 -18.96 -10.50 -24.70
C ASP A 66 -18.59 -10.28 -23.23
N LYS A 67 -19.11 -11.21 -22.42
CA LYS A 67 -18.83 -11.41 -21.00
C LYS A 67 -17.40 -11.96 -20.84
N LYS A 68 -16.38 -11.09 -20.81
CA LYS A 68 -15.02 -11.50 -20.45
C LYS A 68 -14.81 -11.38 -18.94
N LEU A 69 -15.39 -12.32 -18.18
CA LEU A 69 -14.91 -12.63 -16.83
C LEU A 69 -13.58 -13.37 -16.97
N THR A 70 -12.48 -12.66 -16.80
CA THR A 70 -11.15 -13.27 -16.68
C THR A 70 -11.05 -14.02 -15.35
N SER A 71 -11.10 -15.35 -15.46
CA SER A 71 -10.78 -16.32 -14.41
C SER A 71 -9.42 -15.99 -13.78
N GLN A 72 -9.44 -15.47 -12.55
CA GLN A 72 -8.25 -15.39 -11.71
C GLN A 72 -7.85 -16.81 -11.29
N LYS A 73 -6.84 -17.35 -11.96
CA LYS A 73 -6.21 -18.63 -11.62
C LYS A 73 -5.44 -18.47 -10.32
N LEU A 74 -6.03 -18.93 -9.21
CA LEU A 74 -5.37 -19.08 -7.93
C LEU A 74 -4.17 -20.02 -8.08
N VAL A 75 -2.95 -19.51 -7.87
CA VAL A 75 -1.73 -20.33 -7.83
C VAL A 75 -1.46 -20.67 -6.37
N TYR A 76 -1.79 -21.90 -5.98
CA TYR A 76 -1.33 -22.49 -4.72
C TYR A 76 0.08 -23.05 -4.90
N ALA A 77 0.98 -22.74 -3.96
CA ALA A 77 2.21 -23.50 -3.79
C ALA A 77 1.88 -24.77 -2.96
N PRO A 78 2.19 -25.98 -3.42
CA PRO A 78 1.93 -27.19 -2.64
C PRO A 78 3.01 -27.37 -1.58
N THR A 79 2.62 -27.44 -0.32
CA THR A 79 3.40 -28.13 0.71
C THR A 79 2.64 -29.37 1.12
N THR A 80 3.13 -30.51 0.66
CA THR A 80 2.69 -31.84 1.07
C THR A 80 3.11 -32.11 2.52
N LYS A 81 2.14 -32.41 3.37
CA LYS A 81 2.16 -33.54 4.32
C LYS A 81 0.75 -33.73 4.86
N ASP A 82 0.21 -34.92 4.61
CA ASP A 82 -0.98 -35.46 5.26
C ASP A 82 -0.82 -35.39 6.77
N GLU A 83 -1.77 -34.77 7.46
CA GLU A 83 -2.15 -35.19 8.80
C GLU A 83 -3.67 -35.30 8.91
N SER A 84 -4.06 -36.40 9.53
CA SER A 84 -5.38 -36.92 9.84
C SER A 84 -6.39 -35.89 10.34
N THR A 85 -7.62 -36.07 9.87
CA THR A 85 -8.86 -35.44 10.35
C THR A 85 -9.10 -35.75 11.82
N ASN A 86 -8.56 -34.91 12.71
CA ASN A 86 -9.17 -34.67 14.01
C ASN A 86 -10.20 -33.54 13.84
N SER A 87 -11.38 -33.74 14.41
CA SER A 87 -12.50 -32.81 14.44
C SER A 87 -12.03 -31.39 14.79
N ILE A 88 -11.97 -30.53 13.77
CA ILE A 88 -11.61 -29.11 13.94
C ILE A 88 -12.80 -28.45 14.63
N GLU A 89 -12.66 -28.17 15.91
CA GLU A 89 -13.40 -27.11 16.57
C GLU A 89 -13.23 -25.87 15.69
N GLN A 90 -14.33 -25.44 15.05
CA GLN A 90 -14.31 -24.35 14.09
C GLN A 90 -13.88 -23.10 14.87
N ALA A 91 -12.60 -22.76 14.77
CA ALA A 91 -12.02 -21.63 15.49
C ALA A 91 -12.88 -20.39 15.23
N GLU A 92 -13.31 -19.75 16.31
CA GLU A 92 -14.13 -18.55 16.23
C GLU A 92 -13.43 -17.51 15.35
N ALA A 93 -14.19 -16.94 14.40
CA ALA A 93 -13.65 -15.96 13.48
C ALA A 93 -13.24 -14.69 14.25
N LYS A 94 -12.10 -14.11 13.87
CA LYS A 94 -11.58 -12.89 14.48
C LYS A 94 -12.03 -11.67 13.68
N GLU A 95 -12.44 -10.62 14.37
CA GLU A 95 -12.99 -9.41 13.77
C GLU A 95 -11.87 -8.39 13.53
N VAL A 96 -11.69 -7.97 12.27
CA VAL A 96 -10.68 -7.01 11.84
C VAL A 96 -11.35 -5.77 11.27
N LEU A 97 -11.04 -4.60 11.84
CA LEU A 97 -11.37 -3.31 11.23
C LEU A 97 -10.20 -2.85 10.38
N MET A 98 -10.45 -2.51 9.11
CA MET A 98 -9.45 -1.94 8.23
C MET A 98 -9.87 -0.56 7.74
N LEU A 99 -8.92 0.37 7.70
CA LEU A 99 -9.11 1.72 7.18
C LEU A 99 -7.95 2.11 6.25
N PHE A 100 -8.17 3.19 5.51
CA PHE A 100 -7.19 3.81 4.64
C PHE A 100 -7.14 5.31 4.93
N THR A 101 -6.27 5.75 5.84
CA THR A 101 -6.11 7.20 6.10
C THR A 101 -5.71 7.93 4.82
N HIS A 102 -4.92 7.28 3.95
CA HIS A 102 -4.58 7.79 2.62
C HIS A 102 -5.24 6.97 1.49
N SER A 103 -6.58 6.98 1.44
CA SER A 103 -7.42 6.20 0.52
C SER A 103 -7.06 6.28 -0.97
N HIS A 104 -6.47 7.38 -1.45
CA HIS A 104 -6.11 7.55 -2.88
C HIS A 104 -4.67 7.17 -3.19
N GLU A 105 -3.87 6.65 -2.25
CA GLU A 105 -2.53 6.13 -2.53
C GLU A 105 -2.59 5.03 -3.60
N ALA A 106 -1.78 5.17 -4.65
CA ALA A 106 -1.88 4.32 -5.83
C ALA A 106 -0.54 3.70 -6.24
N PHE A 107 -0.62 2.55 -6.90
CA PHE A 107 0.52 1.87 -7.49
C PHE A 107 0.64 2.27 -8.97
N ILE A 108 1.80 2.79 -9.37
CA ILE A 108 2.06 3.25 -10.74
C ILE A 108 1.69 2.19 -11.78
N PRO A 109 2.02 0.89 -11.64
CA PRO A 109 1.63 -0.12 -12.62
C PRO A 109 0.12 -0.27 -12.78
N MET A 110 -0.67 -0.09 -11.71
CA MET A 110 -2.13 -0.20 -11.75
C MET A 110 -2.73 1.00 -12.49
N VAL A 111 -2.35 2.22 -12.11
CA VAL A 111 -2.80 3.45 -12.79
C VAL A 111 -2.42 3.42 -14.27
N LYS A 112 -1.19 3.00 -14.58
CA LYS A 112 -0.72 2.92 -15.96
C LYS A 112 -1.51 1.92 -16.80
N SER A 113 -1.97 0.82 -16.20
CA SER A 113 -2.82 -0.16 -16.88
C SER A 113 -4.23 0.38 -17.12
N GLU A 114 -4.73 1.23 -16.22
CA GLU A 114 -6.07 1.82 -16.30
C GLU A 114 -6.15 2.93 -17.37
N ASN A 115 -5.21 3.89 -17.34
CA ASN A 115 -5.29 5.09 -18.18
C ASN A 115 -3.96 5.55 -18.80
N GLY A 116 -2.86 4.81 -18.61
CA GLY A 116 -1.54 5.14 -19.15
C GLY A 116 -0.73 6.16 -18.34
N GLU A 117 -1.29 6.72 -17.27
CA GLU A 117 -0.59 7.68 -16.41
C GLU A 117 0.39 6.99 -15.46
N SER A 118 1.32 7.77 -14.88
CA SER A 118 2.26 7.29 -13.85
C SER A 118 2.05 8.06 -12.55
N ALA A 119 0.81 8.07 -12.07
CA ALA A 119 0.43 8.74 -10.84
C ALA A 119 0.63 7.83 -9.61
N VAL A 120 1.01 8.44 -8.48
CA VAL A 120 1.16 7.78 -7.17
C VAL A 120 -0.03 8.02 -6.24
N TYR A 121 -0.98 8.85 -6.70
CA TYR A 121 -2.31 9.02 -6.13
C TYR A 121 -3.34 9.00 -7.25
N HIS A 122 -4.46 8.34 -7.05
CA HIS A 122 -5.52 8.25 -8.06
C HIS A 122 -6.89 8.02 -7.40
N SER A 123 -7.96 8.59 -7.94
CA SER A 123 -9.28 8.56 -7.28
C SER A 123 -10.02 7.22 -7.39
N SER A 124 -9.67 6.38 -8.36
CA SER A 124 -10.27 5.04 -8.54
C SER A 124 -9.24 3.91 -8.45
N SER A 125 -8.22 3.91 -9.31
CA SER A 125 -7.09 2.97 -9.26
C SER A 125 -6.10 3.23 -8.12
N ASN A 126 -6.48 2.85 -6.91
CA ASN A 126 -5.74 3.08 -5.67
C ASN A 126 -5.78 1.88 -4.73
N ILE A 127 -5.24 2.05 -3.53
CA ILE A 127 -5.10 1.00 -2.51
C ILE A 127 -6.44 0.37 -2.10
N THR A 128 -7.56 1.10 -2.23
CA THR A 128 -8.89 0.55 -1.91
C THR A 128 -9.37 -0.52 -2.90
N GLU A 129 -8.77 -0.62 -4.10
CA GLU A 129 -9.08 -1.71 -5.03
C GLU A 129 -8.73 -3.10 -4.46
N PHE A 130 -7.90 -3.17 -3.42
CA PHE A 130 -7.56 -4.41 -2.75
C PHE A 130 -8.62 -4.90 -1.75
N GLU A 131 -9.70 -4.15 -1.48
CA GLU A 131 -10.70 -4.53 -0.47
C GLU A 131 -11.25 -5.95 -0.66
N GLU A 132 -11.65 -6.31 -1.89
CA GLU A 132 -12.26 -7.60 -2.17
C GLU A 132 -11.26 -8.76 -2.06
N ILE A 133 -10.00 -8.54 -2.46
CA ILE A 133 -8.97 -9.58 -2.34
C ILE A 133 -8.48 -9.72 -0.90
N ILE A 134 -8.46 -8.64 -0.13
CA ILE A 134 -8.22 -8.66 1.32
C ILE A 134 -9.30 -9.48 2.00
N LYS A 135 -10.59 -9.15 1.82
CA LYS A 135 -11.72 -9.94 2.36
C LYS A 135 -11.58 -11.41 2.04
N LYS A 136 -11.26 -11.76 0.79
CA LYS A 136 -11.10 -13.14 0.37
C LYS A 136 -9.98 -13.87 1.13
N HIS A 137 -8.78 -13.31 1.18
CA HIS A 137 -7.65 -13.95 1.88
C HIS A 137 -7.85 -13.96 3.40
N PHE A 138 -8.44 -12.92 3.97
CA PHE A 138 -8.73 -12.85 5.40
C PHE A 138 -9.80 -13.88 5.79
N ASN A 139 -10.89 -14.00 5.03
CA ASN A 139 -11.93 -15.00 5.27
C ASN A 139 -11.39 -16.44 5.18
N LEU A 140 -10.46 -16.72 4.26
CA LEU A 140 -9.79 -18.03 4.17
C LEU A 140 -8.95 -18.37 5.42
N ASN A 141 -8.59 -17.37 6.22
CA ASN A 141 -7.84 -17.51 7.46
C ASN A 141 -8.71 -17.22 8.70
N SER A 142 -10.04 -17.34 8.59
CA SER A 142 -11.00 -17.06 9.67
C SER A 142 -10.90 -15.65 10.26
N LEU A 143 -10.56 -14.67 9.41
CA LEU A 143 -10.58 -13.24 9.76
C LEU A 143 -11.75 -12.57 9.04
N ASN A 144 -12.76 -12.12 9.79
CA ASN A 144 -13.84 -11.32 9.24
C ASN A 144 -13.38 -9.86 9.14
N THR A 145 -13.43 -9.27 7.95
CA THR A 145 -12.91 -7.91 7.71
C THR A 145 -14.05 -6.94 7.45
N LYS A 146 -14.11 -5.87 8.27
CA LYS A 146 -14.93 -4.68 8.00
C LYS A 146 -14.02 -3.54 7.55
N PHE A 147 -14.38 -2.88 6.45
CA PHE A 147 -13.75 -1.63 6.04
C PHE A 147 -14.48 -0.44 6.66
N LEU A 148 -13.72 0.52 7.18
CA LEU A 148 -14.25 1.80 7.65
C LEU A 148 -14.83 2.56 6.46
N GLY A 149 -16.13 2.86 6.49
CA GLY A 149 -16.87 3.44 5.36
C GLY A 149 -16.62 4.94 5.14
N VAL A 150 -15.36 5.34 4.97
CA VAL A 150 -14.95 6.73 4.68
C VAL A 150 -13.84 6.75 3.63
N ASP A 151 -14.03 7.56 2.58
CA ASP A 151 -12.94 7.94 1.68
C ASP A 151 -12.30 9.23 2.22
N THR A 152 -11.21 9.08 2.97
CA THR A 152 -10.53 10.19 3.65
C THR A 152 -10.08 11.28 2.67
N MET A 153 -9.62 10.91 1.48
CA MET A 153 -9.15 11.85 0.46
C MET A 153 -10.28 12.65 -0.16
N ASP A 154 -11.47 12.06 -0.33
CA ASP A 154 -12.65 12.80 -0.74
C ASP A 154 -13.22 13.67 0.38
N GLU A 155 -13.19 13.23 1.63
CA GLU A 155 -13.57 14.06 2.78
C GLU A 155 -12.64 15.28 2.94
N LEU A 156 -11.34 15.13 2.71
CA LEU A 156 -10.39 16.24 2.67
C LEU A 156 -10.79 17.29 1.62
N LYS A 157 -11.10 16.86 0.39
CA LYS A 157 -11.55 17.76 -0.69
C LYS A 157 -12.86 18.46 -0.32
N LYS A 158 -13.84 17.72 0.18
CA LYS A 158 -15.15 18.27 0.59
C LYS A 158 -15.04 19.31 1.70
N THR A 159 -14.11 19.11 2.62
CA THR A 159 -13.91 19.98 3.79
C THR A 159 -12.82 21.05 3.59
N ASN A 160 -12.26 21.17 2.39
CA ASN A 160 -11.17 22.09 2.05
C ASN A 160 -9.97 21.98 3.01
N ARG A 161 -9.61 20.74 3.35
CA ARG A 161 -8.47 20.39 4.20
C ARG A 161 -7.31 19.86 3.37
N THR A 162 -6.13 19.96 3.95
CA THR A 162 -4.86 19.57 3.34
C THR A 162 -4.50 18.11 3.63
N PHE A 163 -3.60 17.53 2.83
CA PHE A 163 -3.17 16.15 3.00
C PHE A 163 -2.62 15.84 4.41
N SER A 164 -1.92 16.80 5.04
CA SER A 164 -1.42 16.66 6.41
C SER A 164 -2.53 16.53 7.47
N GLU A 165 -3.77 16.86 7.14
CA GLU A 165 -4.90 16.75 8.05
C GLU A 165 -5.66 15.42 7.91
N ALA A 166 -5.19 14.48 7.09
CA ALA A 166 -5.86 13.20 6.84
C ALA A 166 -6.17 12.42 8.13
N TYR A 167 -5.18 12.30 9.03
CA TYR A 167 -5.37 11.64 10.33
C TYR A 167 -6.46 12.32 11.16
N ASN A 168 -6.49 13.66 11.18
CA ASN A 168 -7.52 14.44 11.87
C ASN A 168 -8.91 14.28 11.24
N VAL A 169 -8.98 14.06 9.93
CA VAL A 169 -10.25 13.84 9.20
C VAL A 169 -10.82 12.46 9.46
N VAL A 170 -10.00 11.40 9.39
CA VAL A 170 -10.48 10.03 9.59
C VAL A 170 -10.78 9.69 11.05
N ARG A 171 -10.05 10.33 12.00
CA ARG A 171 -10.14 10.08 13.44
C ARG A 171 -11.57 10.03 14.00
N PRO A 172 -12.49 11.00 13.75
CA PRO A 172 -13.86 10.94 14.27
C PRO A 172 -14.67 9.76 13.73
N PHE A 173 -14.45 9.33 12.48
CA PHE A 173 -15.11 8.14 11.91
C PHE A 173 -14.61 6.88 12.61
N LEU A 174 -13.29 6.73 12.75
CA LEU A 174 -12.68 5.60 13.44
C LEU A 174 -13.11 5.55 14.91
N SER A 175 -13.08 6.68 15.62
CA SER A 175 -13.53 6.73 17.02
C SER A 175 -15.00 6.36 17.17
N THR A 176 -15.87 6.76 16.24
CA THR A 176 -17.30 6.42 16.28
C THR A 176 -17.52 4.93 16.05
N GLU A 177 -16.72 4.32 15.16
CA GLU A 177 -16.77 2.88 14.88
C GLU A 177 -16.32 2.06 16.09
N LEU A 178 -15.18 2.42 16.69
CA LEU A 178 -14.62 1.74 17.88
C LEU A 178 -15.46 1.90 19.15
N GLN A 179 -16.33 2.91 19.23
CA GLN A 179 -17.29 3.04 20.33
C GLN A 179 -18.49 2.08 20.21
N LYS A 180 -18.79 1.63 18.99
CA LYS A 180 -19.98 0.79 18.69
C LYS A 180 -19.65 -0.68 18.60
N ASN A 181 -18.43 -1.01 18.18
CA ASN A 181 -18.01 -2.36 17.86
C ASN A 181 -16.63 -2.64 18.45
N ASN A 182 -16.40 -3.89 18.82
CA ASN A 182 -15.09 -4.39 19.25
C ASN A 182 -14.43 -5.16 18.10
N TYR A 183 -13.11 -5.04 18.01
CA TYR A 183 -12.29 -5.72 17.01
C TYR A 183 -11.08 -6.37 17.67
N ASP A 184 -10.68 -7.54 17.17
CA ASP A 184 -9.44 -8.22 17.56
C ASP A 184 -8.21 -7.52 16.98
N LEU A 185 -8.34 -6.84 15.84
CA LEU A 185 -7.28 -6.03 15.24
C LEU A 185 -7.85 -4.82 14.48
N VAL A 186 -7.17 -3.68 14.58
CA VAL A 186 -7.42 -2.50 13.74
C VAL A 186 -6.21 -2.27 12.82
N VAL A 187 -6.44 -2.09 11.53
CA VAL A 187 -5.37 -1.93 10.53
C VAL A 187 -5.56 -0.64 9.75
N ASP A 188 -4.62 0.29 9.85
CA ASP A 188 -4.50 1.39 8.88
C ASP A 188 -3.54 0.97 7.77
N LEU A 189 -4.08 0.75 6.58
CA LEU A 189 -3.33 0.20 5.46
C LEU A 189 -2.91 1.33 4.50
N HIS A 190 -1.62 1.40 4.25
CA HIS A 190 -0.96 2.38 3.39
C HIS A 190 -0.09 1.69 2.34
N ARG A 191 0.40 2.48 1.39
CA ARG A 191 1.37 2.10 0.38
C ARG A 191 2.65 2.91 0.56
N ASP A 192 3.79 2.25 0.77
CA ASP A 192 5.08 2.93 0.93
C ASP A 192 5.48 3.69 -0.33
N SER A 193 5.91 4.94 -0.20
CA SER A 193 6.59 5.72 -1.25
C SER A 193 7.83 5.08 -1.93
N ALA A 194 8.42 4.02 -1.36
CA ALA A 194 9.67 3.44 -1.86
C ALA A 194 9.56 2.86 -3.29
N LYS A 195 10.70 2.94 -4.00
CA LYS A 195 10.90 2.34 -5.33
C LYS A 195 11.03 0.82 -5.26
N ARG A 196 10.84 0.19 -6.43
CA ARG A 196 10.86 -1.26 -6.63
C ARG A 196 12.06 -1.97 -6.02
N GLU A 197 13.25 -1.38 -6.16
CA GLU A 197 14.52 -1.93 -5.67
C GLU A 197 14.54 -2.15 -4.14
N ILE A 198 13.81 -1.32 -3.40
CA ILE A 198 13.66 -1.42 -1.95
C ILE A 198 12.44 -2.29 -1.63
N SER A 199 11.32 -2.04 -2.31
CA SER A 199 10.00 -2.56 -1.97
C SER A 199 9.70 -3.95 -2.53
N THR A 200 10.57 -4.56 -3.32
CA THR A 200 10.30 -5.87 -3.94
C THR A 200 11.21 -6.96 -3.38
N LEU A 201 10.62 -8.11 -3.11
CA LEU A 201 11.31 -9.34 -2.71
C LEU A 201 11.09 -10.41 -3.77
N ASN A 202 12.15 -11.13 -4.14
CA ASN A 202 12.04 -12.39 -4.88
C ASN A 202 12.25 -13.56 -3.91
N TYR A 203 11.26 -14.42 -3.79
CA TYR A 203 11.33 -15.60 -2.94
C TYR A 203 10.68 -16.80 -3.66
N LYS A 204 11.41 -17.92 -3.76
CA LYS A 204 10.96 -19.15 -4.44
C LYS A 204 10.34 -18.90 -5.82
N ASN A 205 11.03 -18.11 -6.66
CA ASN A 205 10.61 -17.74 -8.01
C ASN A 205 9.29 -16.94 -8.10
N GLN A 206 8.85 -16.35 -7.00
CA GLN A 206 7.73 -15.42 -6.96
C GLN A 206 8.20 -14.07 -6.43
N SER A 207 7.68 -12.99 -7.00
CA SER A 207 7.92 -11.63 -6.51
C SER A 207 6.82 -11.22 -5.53
N TYR A 208 7.18 -10.44 -4.52
CA TYR A 208 6.28 -9.93 -3.49
C TYR A 208 6.57 -8.45 -3.26
N GLY A 209 5.53 -7.68 -2.94
CA GLY A 209 5.73 -6.39 -2.29
C GLY A 209 6.17 -6.61 -0.85
N LYS A 210 7.31 -6.07 -0.45
CA LYS A 210 7.70 -6.01 0.95
C LYS A 210 6.81 -5.04 1.70
N LEU A 211 6.62 -5.26 2.99
CA LEU A 211 5.90 -4.35 3.86
C LEU A 211 6.71 -3.97 5.10
N TYR A 212 6.28 -2.95 5.82
CA TYR A 212 6.75 -2.67 7.19
C TYR A 212 5.63 -2.05 8.00
N PHE A 213 5.88 -1.89 9.28
CA PHE A 213 4.94 -1.29 10.21
C PHE A 213 5.44 0.07 10.67
N VAL A 214 4.52 1.01 10.86
CA VAL A 214 4.80 2.29 11.52
C VAL A 214 4.16 2.28 12.90
N VAL A 215 4.90 2.76 13.90
CA VAL A 215 4.38 2.99 15.25
C VAL A 215 4.61 4.46 15.61
N GLY A 216 3.53 5.15 15.98
CA GLY A 216 3.61 6.47 16.58
C GLY A 216 4.07 6.36 18.03
N GLU A 217 5.20 6.95 18.39
CA GLU A 217 5.72 6.88 19.76
C GLU A 217 5.29 8.07 20.64
N ASP A 218 4.46 8.98 20.13
CA ASP A 218 3.98 10.19 20.84
C ASP A 218 2.68 9.97 21.63
N HIS A 219 2.36 8.73 22.00
CA HIS A 219 1.26 8.42 22.92
C HIS A 219 1.65 7.38 23.98
N ARG A 220 1.03 7.43 25.16
CA ARG A 220 1.49 6.68 26.35
C ARG A 220 1.52 5.16 26.20
N ASP A 221 0.65 4.61 25.37
CA ASP A 221 0.42 3.16 25.25
C ASP A 221 1.04 2.55 23.98
N TYR A 222 1.89 3.29 23.25
CA TYR A 222 2.46 2.87 21.96
C TYR A 222 3.16 1.50 21.98
N SER A 223 3.72 1.12 23.14
CA SER A 223 4.41 -0.16 23.30
C SER A 223 3.51 -1.37 23.04
N LYS A 224 2.19 -1.24 23.23
CA LYS A 224 1.22 -2.29 22.90
C LYS A 224 1.04 -2.42 21.38
N ASN A 225 0.90 -1.31 20.68
CA ASN A 225 0.86 -1.27 19.21
C ASN A 225 2.16 -1.82 18.61
N GLN A 226 3.31 -1.42 19.19
CA GLN A 226 4.62 -1.93 18.79
C GLN A 226 4.74 -3.44 18.98
N SER A 227 4.29 -3.97 20.12
CA SER A 227 4.30 -5.42 20.37
C SER A 227 3.48 -6.19 19.35
N TYR A 228 2.28 -5.71 19.01
CA TYR A 228 1.45 -6.31 17.97
C TYR A 228 2.10 -6.24 16.58
N ALA A 229 2.62 -5.08 16.20
CA ALA A 229 3.34 -4.88 14.93
C ALA A 229 4.56 -5.81 14.82
N GLN A 230 5.31 -5.98 15.91
CA GLN A 230 6.49 -6.84 15.96
C GLN A 230 6.11 -8.31 15.78
N GLN A 231 5.09 -8.79 16.51
CA GLN A 231 4.61 -10.18 16.38
C GLN A 231 4.18 -10.50 14.96
N ILE A 232 3.43 -9.61 14.30
CA ILE A 232 3.01 -9.82 12.91
C ILE A 232 4.21 -9.75 11.97
N SER A 233 5.12 -8.80 12.17
CA SER A 233 6.36 -8.69 11.39
C SER A 233 7.23 -9.95 11.46
N ASP A 234 7.38 -10.53 12.64
CA ASP A 234 8.16 -11.74 12.85
C ASP A 234 7.47 -12.93 12.19
N GLN A 235 6.16 -13.07 12.39
CA GLN A 235 5.38 -14.14 11.76
C GLN A 235 5.40 -14.07 10.23
N LEU A 236 5.37 -12.86 9.66
CA LEU A 236 5.55 -12.63 8.22
C LEU A 236 6.90 -13.15 7.73
N ASN A 237 7.99 -12.85 8.45
CA ASN A 237 9.33 -13.28 8.08
C ASN A 237 9.59 -14.78 8.33
N GLU A 238 8.85 -15.42 9.24
CA GLU A 238 8.83 -16.88 9.35
C GLU A 238 8.18 -17.54 8.12
N LEU A 239 7.06 -16.97 7.63
CA LEU A 239 6.34 -17.50 6.47
C LEU A 239 7.10 -17.25 5.15
N VAL A 240 7.59 -16.02 4.96
CA VAL A 240 8.37 -15.60 3.80
C VAL A 240 9.54 -14.73 4.26
N PRO A 241 10.75 -15.30 4.39
CA PRO A 241 11.93 -14.57 4.86
C PRO A 241 12.22 -13.30 4.06
N GLY A 242 12.25 -12.16 4.74
CA GLY A 242 12.56 -10.84 4.17
C GLY A 242 11.36 -10.10 3.58
N ILE A 243 10.13 -10.60 3.73
CA ILE A 243 8.92 -9.92 3.26
C ILE A 243 8.58 -8.72 4.13
N SER A 244 8.85 -8.78 5.44
CA SER A 244 8.75 -7.64 6.35
C SER A 244 10.11 -6.96 6.51
N ARG A 245 10.13 -5.64 6.32
CA ARG A 245 11.29 -4.77 6.63
C ARG A 245 11.32 -4.33 8.09
N GLY A 246 10.42 -4.84 8.94
CA GLY A 246 10.39 -4.60 10.37
C GLY A 246 9.38 -3.55 10.82
N VAL A 247 9.61 -3.01 12.02
CA VAL A 247 8.77 -1.99 12.67
C VAL A 247 9.58 -0.70 12.81
N ILE A 248 9.01 0.42 12.40
CA ILE A 248 9.64 1.74 12.43
C ILE A 248 8.86 2.66 13.37
N GLY A 249 9.54 3.12 14.43
CA GLY A 249 9.03 4.15 15.33
C GLY A 249 9.11 5.54 14.72
N LYS A 250 8.09 6.36 14.97
CA LYS A 250 7.98 7.76 14.49
C LYS A 250 7.53 8.64 15.65
N LYS A 251 8.27 9.73 15.90
CA LYS A 251 7.95 10.73 16.93
C LYS A 251 8.53 12.09 16.60
N GLY A 252 7.97 13.11 17.24
CA GLY A 252 8.46 14.48 17.20
C GLY A 252 7.97 15.26 15.99
N GLU A 253 8.64 16.38 15.73
CA GLU A 253 8.23 17.31 14.67
C GLU A 253 8.37 16.67 13.28
N HIS A 254 7.48 17.07 12.36
CA HIS A 254 7.43 16.63 10.94
C HIS A 254 6.84 15.25 10.67
N VAL A 255 6.32 14.59 11.69
CA VAL A 255 5.51 13.38 11.56
C VAL A 255 4.20 13.56 12.34
N ASP A 256 3.20 12.70 12.11
CA ASP A 256 1.99 12.71 12.93
C ASP A 256 2.30 12.27 14.37
N GLY A 257 3.17 11.27 14.52
CA GLY A 257 3.67 10.80 15.82
C GLY A 257 2.69 9.91 16.60
N ILE A 258 1.41 9.86 16.23
CA ILE A 258 0.38 9.04 16.91
C ILE A 258 -0.34 8.10 15.93
N TYR A 259 -0.62 8.54 14.71
CA TYR A 259 -1.26 7.79 13.63
C TYR A 259 -2.60 7.16 14.04
N ASN A 260 -3.34 7.85 14.91
CA ASN A 260 -4.56 7.36 15.57
C ASN A 260 -4.41 6.06 16.39
N GLN A 261 -3.18 5.57 16.61
CA GLN A 261 -2.90 4.32 17.33
C GLN A 261 -3.27 4.41 18.82
N ASP A 262 -3.39 5.61 19.36
CA ASP A 262 -3.89 5.87 20.71
C ASP A 262 -5.36 5.50 20.91
N LEU A 263 -6.14 5.30 19.84
CA LEU A 263 -7.54 4.89 19.91
C LEU A 263 -7.73 3.40 20.22
N ALA A 264 -6.73 2.57 19.93
CA ALA A 264 -6.82 1.12 20.12
C ALA A 264 -5.43 0.49 20.30
N ASN A 265 -5.24 -0.23 21.41
CA ASN A 265 -3.97 -0.89 21.74
C ASN A 265 -3.57 -2.00 20.75
N ASN A 266 -4.54 -2.51 20.00
CA ASN A 266 -4.39 -3.53 18.95
C ASN A 266 -4.49 -2.92 17.54
N MET A 267 -4.11 -1.64 17.38
CA MET A 267 -4.03 -0.99 16.08
C MET A 267 -2.61 -1.09 15.51
N VAL A 268 -2.51 -1.41 14.22
CA VAL A 268 -1.25 -1.41 13.46
C VAL A 268 -1.38 -0.57 12.20
N LEU A 269 -0.32 0.17 11.84
CA LEU A 269 -0.20 0.83 10.55
C LEU A 269 0.75 0.02 9.68
N ILE A 270 0.28 -0.39 8.49
CA ILE A 270 1.02 -1.23 7.56
C ILE A 270 1.31 -0.47 6.28
N GLU A 271 2.56 -0.47 5.87
CA GLU A 271 3.05 0.12 4.61
C GLU A 271 3.28 -1.00 3.61
N LEU A 272 2.31 -1.23 2.72
CA LEU A 272 2.19 -2.40 1.86
C LEU A 272 2.77 -2.15 0.46
N GLY A 273 3.93 -2.75 0.18
CA GLY A 273 4.61 -2.56 -1.11
C GLY A 273 5.04 -1.12 -1.35
N GLY A 274 5.58 -0.86 -2.54
CA GLY A 274 6.10 0.42 -3.01
C GLY A 274 5.33 0.99 -4.19
N ILE A 275 5.65 2.21 -4.64
CA ILE A 275 5.00 2.89 -5.79
C ILE A 275 5.00 2.03 -7.07
N GLU A 276 5.98 1.15 -7.24
CA GLU A 276 6.25 0.40 -8.48
C GLU A 276 5.91 -1.10 -8.36
N ASN A 277 5.24 -1.53 -7.29
CA ASN A 277 4.79 -2.91 -7.18
C ASN A 277 3.54 -3.17 -8.04
N THR A 278 3.44 -4.37 -8.60
CA THR A 278 2.28 -4.78 -9.42
C THR A 278 1.13 -5.27 -8.56
N GLN A 279 -0.08 -5.30 -9.11
CA GLN A 279 -1.24 -5.84 -8.42
C GLN A 279 -1.04 -7.30 -7.98
N GLU A 280 -0.37 -8.12 -8.80
CA GLU A 280 -0.06 -9.50 -8.44
C GLU A 280 0.90 -9.54 -7.25
N GLU A 281 1.99 -8.75 -7.27
CA GLU A 281 2.94 -8.56 -6.15
C GLU A 281 2.23 -8.29 -4.83
N ILE A 282 1.32 -7.33 -4.82
CA ILE A 282 0.55 -6.96 -3.65
C ILE A 282 -0.44 -8.07 -3.24
N ASN A 283 -1.12 -8.71 -4.18
CA ASN A 283 -2.03 -9.81 -3.89
C ASN A 283 -1.34 -11.00 -3.19
N ARG A 284 -0.15 -11.43 -3.65
CA ARG A 284 0.60 -12.48 -2.93
C ARG A 284 1.02 -12.02 -1.54
N THR A 285 1.42 -10.77 -1.38
CA THR A 285 1.76 -10.21 -0.05
C THR A 285 0.56 -10.20 0.88
N ILE A 286 -0.62 -9.79 0.42
CA ILE A 286 -1.87 -9.82 1.20
C ILE A 286 -2.21 -11.24 1.66
N SER A 287 -1.97 -12.24 0.82
CA SER A 287 -2.16 -13.65 1.19
C SER A 287 -1.28 -14.07 2.37
N VAL A 288 0.00 -13.67 2.36
CA VAL A 288 0.95 -13.95 3.46
C VAL A 288 0.57 -13.14 4.71
N LEU A 289 0.16 -11.88 4.54
CA LEU A 289 -0.27 -11.00 5.62
C LEU A 289 -1.49 -11.55 6.36
N ALA A 290 -2.53 -11.99 5.64
CA ALA A 290 -3.72 -12.59 6.21
C ALA A 290 -3.37 -13.80 7.09
N LYS A 291 -2.49 -14.68 6.59
CA LYS A 291 -2.03 -15.86 7.33
C LYS A 291 -1.24 -15.47 8.58
N ALA A 292 -0.32 -14.51 8.47
CA ALA A 292 0.47 -14.04 9.60
C ALA A 292 -0.40 -13.45 10.71
N ILE A 293 -1.36 -12.59 10.36
CA ILE A 293 -2.31 -12.01 11.31
C ILE A 293 -3.12 -13.10 12.02
N ALA A 294 -3.66 -14.07 11.26
CA ALA A 294 -4.44 -15.15 11.85
C ALA A 294 -3.64 -16.01 12.83
N MET A 295 -2.36 -16.30 12.53
CA MET A 295 -1.48 -17.03 13.43
C MET A 295 -1.21 -16.25 14.74
N VAL A 296 -0.95 -14.94 14.64
CA VAL A 296 -0.74 -14.08 15.82
C VAL A 296 -2.01 -14.01 16.69
N LEU A 297 -3.18 -13.74 16.10
CA LEU A 297 -4.43 -13.62 16.85
C LEU A 297 -4.89 -14.94 17.50
N LYS A 298 -4.56 -16.08 16.89
CA LYS A 298 -4.80 -17.40 17.47
C LYS A 298 -3.96 -17.61 18.75
N ASN A 299 -2.68 -17.25 18.71
CA ASN A 299 -1.77 -17.43 19.84
C ASN A 299 -2.12 -16.51 21.02
N SER A 300 -2.61 -15.30 20.76
CA SER A 300 -3.07 -14.36 21.80
C SER A 300 -4.31 -14.84 22.56
N SER A 301 -5.09 -15.77 22.02
CA SER A 301 -6.28 -16.33 22.69
C SER A 301 -5.95 -17.50 23.63
N THR A 302 -4.68 -17.92 23.70
CA THR A 302 -4.22 -19.07 24.50
C THR A 302 -3.37 -18.69 25.73
N GLN A 303 -3.27 -17.41 26.05
CA GLN A 303 -2.63 -16.88 27.28
C GLN A 303 -3.68 -16.27 28.20
#